data_AF-A0A7V2S9Z7-F1
#
_entry.id   AF-A0A7V2S9Z7-F1
#
_cell.length_a   1.000
_cell.length_b   1.000
_cell.length_c   1.000
_cell.angle_alpha   90.00
_cell.angle_beta   90.00
_cell.angle_gamma   90.00
#
_symmetry.space_group_name_H-M   'P 1'
#
loop_
_entity.id
_entity.type
_entity.pdbx_description
1 polymer ?
#
loop_
_entity_poly.entity_id
_entity_poly.type
_entity_poly.pdbx_seq_one_letter_code
_entity_poly.pdbx_strand_id
1 'polypeptide(L)'
;MQQMEWLEMNQQSKNTDRRKISSYVLNNLALIQVILSGIIALIFSQLLLAKTESIVNGNQKITIRYASELNSFEQQKTKKWLQNVTDSLLMIYQKWPKDKFEINVRVTARGRGPVPWGQVERDNTDKVTLYINPDYGFDAIEDDWTVYHELSHLLLPYRGYGDLWISEGLASYYQNILQARSGRLNEKQFWDNIISGFERGKDQSRWSEVSLSTISDNMRRYKEFMRVHWSGVLFWLQADVKLRTVSQNRQSLDTLLQKLKICCENTEMSAREIMSKLDKLSGYKIFLTSFNKFRKSYKMPDYMPLIKHLGVQKNNKLIEKNEQAESADIAKKIFTGNGVH
;
A
#
# COMPACT_ATOMS: atom_id res chain seq x y z
N MET A 1 -91.96 -4.05 -34.09
CA MET A 1 -91.00 -3.37 -33.20
C MET A 1 -90.34 -4.38 -32.25
N GLN A 2 -89.82 -5.51 -32.77
CA GLN A 2 -89.19 -6.58 -31.97
C GLN A 2 -87.95 -7.21 -32.65
N GLN A 3 -87.61 -6.77 -33.87
CA GLN A 3 -86.44 -7.29 -34.62
C GLN A 3 -85.24 -6.33 -34.58
N MET A 4 -85.43 -5.09 -34.09
CA MET A 4 -84.36 -4.09 -33.94
C MET A 4 -83.63 -4.19 -32.59
N GLU A 5 -84.31 -4.64 -31.52
CA GLU A 5 -83.68 -4.81 -30.20
C GLU A 5 -82.67 -5.98 -30.16
N TRP A 6 -82.86 -7.01 -31.00
CA TRP A 6 -81.96 -8.18 -31.04
C TRP A 6 -80.60 -7.88 -31.69
N LEU A 7 -80.53 -6.91 -32.61
CA LEU A 7 -79.29 -6.51 -33.27
C LEU A 7 -78.46 -5.55 -32.39
N GLU A 8 -79.10 -4.66 -31.64
CA GLU A 8 -78.41 -3.74 -30.71
C GLU A 8 -77.79 -4.49 -29.51
N MET A 9 -78.49 -5.46 -28.93
CA MET A 9 -77.96 -6.26 -27.81
C MET A 9 -76.73 -7.10 -28.21
N ASN A 10 -76.70 -7.66 -29.42
CA ASN A 10 -75.56 -8.43 -29.93
C ASN A 10 -74.34 -7.56 -30.27
N GLN A 11 -74.58 -6.31 -30.72
CA GLN A 11 -73.53 -5.34 -31.00
C GLN A 11 -72.90 -4.80 -29.70
N GLN A 12 -73.71 -4.57 -28.67
CA GLN A 12 -73.25 -4.17 -27.33
C GLN A 12 -72.45 -5.29 -26.65
N SER A 13 -72.90 -6.54 -26.72
CA SER A 13 -72.17 -7.70 -26.20
C SER A 13 -70.77 -7.84 -26.82
N LYS A 14 -70.68 -7.84 -28.16
CA LYS A 14 -69.40 -7.93 -28.90
C LYS A 14 -68.45 -6.75 -28.63
N ASN A 15 -68.97 -5.54 -28.46
CA ASN A 15 -68.15 -4.38 -28.09
C ASN A 15 -67.66 -4.43 -26.65
N THR A 16 -68.43 -5.02 -25.74
CA THR A 16 -68.04 -5.16 -24.33
C THR A 16 -66.94 -6.20 -24.18
N ASP A 17 -67.02 -7.33 -24.91
CA ASP A 17 -65.96 -8.35 -24.91
C ASP A 17 -64.68 -7.86 -25.59
N ARG A 18 -64.77 -7.12 -26.71
CA ARG A 18 -63.57 -6.51 -27.34
C ARG A 18 -62.89 -5.49 -26.43
N ARG A 19 -63.65 -4.68 -25.68
CA ARG A 19 -63.08 -3.74 -24.70
C ARG A 19 -62.40 -4.45 -23.53
N LYS A 20 -62.99 -5.56 -23.03
CA LYS A 20 -62.40 -6.37 -21.95
C LYS A 20 -61.12 -7.09 -22.39
N ILE A 21 -61.09 -7.64 -23.61
CA ILE A 21 -59.88 -8.28 -24.17
C ILE A 21 -58.80 -7.23 -24.41
N SER A 22 -59.15 -6.06 -24.94
CA SER A 22 -58.20 -4.96 -25.16
C SER A 22 -57.61 -4.42 -23.85
N SER A 23 -58.42 -4.24 -22.80
CA SER A 23 -57.93 -3.80 -21.49
C SER A 23 -57.06 -4.86 -20.80
N TYR A 24 -57.41 -6.15 -20.93
CA TYR A 24 -56.61 -7.24 -20.37
C TYR A 24 -55.24 -7.38 -21.06
N VAL A 25 -55.18 -7.23 -22.39
CA VAL A 25 -53.92 -7.27 -23.15
C VAL A 25 -53.05 -6.04 -22.86
N LEU A 26 -53.64 -4.84 -22.80
CA LEU A 26 -52.92 -3.60 -22.47
C LEU A 26 -52.36 -3.62 -21.03
N ASN A 27 -53.13 -4.13 -20.06
CA ASN A 27 -52.67 -4.25 -18.68
C ASN A 27 -51.55 -5.28 -18.54
N ASN A 28 -51.60 -6.41 -19.26
CA ASN A 28 -50.52 -7.39 -19.24
C ASN A 28 -49.24 -6.86 -19.93
N LEU A 29 -49.37 -6.10 -21.03
CA LEU A 29 -48.22 -5.45 -21.68
C LEU A 29 -47.59 -4.39 -20.77
N ALA A 30 -48.39 -3.57 -20.09
CA ALA A 30 -47.91 -2.59 -19.12
C ALA A 30 -47.21 -3.27 -17.93
N LEU A 31 -47.77 -4.37 -17.43
CA LEU A 31 -47.17 -5.17 -16.35
C LEU A 31 -45.83 -5.78 -16.78
N ILE A 32 -45.76 -6.36 -17.98
CA ILE A 32 -44.51 -6.89 -18.56
C ILE A 32 -43.48 -5.78 -18.73
N GLN A 33 -43.87 -4.60 -19.19
CA GLN A 33 -42.97 -3.47 -19.40
C GLN A 33 -42.45 -2.90 -18.07
N VAL A 34 -43.27 -2.85 -17.02
CA VAL A 34 -42.86 -2.48 -15.66
C VAL A 34 -41.92 -3.52 -15.05
N ILE A 35 -42.19 -4.82 -15.25
CA ILE A 35 -41.31 -5.90 -14.80
C ILE A 35 -39.97 -5.85 -15.55
N LEU A 36 -39.97 -5.65 -16.88
CA LEU A 36 -38.75 -5.51 -17.67
C LEU A 36 -37.95 -4.29 -17.24
N SER A 37 -38.61 -3.15 -17.02
CA SER A 37 -37.95 -1.91 -16.59
C SER A 37 -37.39 -2.04 -15.17
N GLY A 38 -38.10 -2.74 -14.28
CA GLY A 38 -37.64 -3.05 -12.93
C GLY A 38 -36.45 -4.02 -12.92
N ILE A 39 -36.45 -5.05 -13.78
CA ILE A 39 -35.33 -5.97 -13.95
C ILE A 39 -34.11 -5.25 -14.56
N ILE A 40 -34.32 -4.40 -15.58
CA ILE A 40 -33.25 -3.58 -16.17
C ILE A 40 -32.69 -2.60 -15.14
N ALA A 41 -33.52 -1.97 -14.31
CA ALA A 41 -33.07 -1.08 -13.23
C ALA A 41 -32.35 -1.84 -12.09
N LEU A 42 -32.77 -3.07 -11.78
CA LEU A 42 -32.07 -3.96 -10.83
C LEU A 42 -30.71 -4.43 -11.37
N ILE A 43 -30.61 -4.76 -12.66
CA ILE A 43 -29.36 -5.11 -13.32
C ILE A 43 -28.44 -3.87 -13.41
N PHE A 44 -28.96 -2.69 -13.76
CA PHE A 44 -28.18 -1.45 -13.81
C PHE A 44 -27.74 -0.96 -12.43
N SER A 45 -28.54 -1.15 -11.38
CA SER A 45 -28.17 -0.78 -10.00
C SER A 45 -27.09 -1.71 -9.41
N GLN A 46 -27.05 -2.99 -9.80
CA GLN A 46 -25.94 -3.88 -9.46
C GLN A 46 -24.64 -3.54 -10.20
N LEU A 47 -24.72 -2.90 -11.38
CA LEU A 47 -23.55 -2.48 -12.16
C LEU A 47 -22.86 -1.19 -11.66
N LEU A 48 -23.50 -0.40 -10.80
CA LEU A 48 -22.99 0.90 -10.33
C LEU A 48 -22.43 0.90 -8.91
N LEU A 49 -22.51 -0.20 -8.17
CA LEU A 49 -21.79 -0.32 -6.90
C LEU A 49 -20.35 -0.73 -7.17
N ALA A 50 -19.39 0.09 -6.73
CA ALA A 50 -17.98 -0.26 -6.74
C ALA A 50 -17.81 -1.68 -6.16
N LYS A 51 -17.39 -2.61 -7.01
CA LYS A 51 -17.26 -4.01 -6.62
C LYS A 51 -16.25 -4.07 -5.48
N THR A 52 -16.68 -4.68 -4.37
CA THR A 52 -15.85 -4.85 -3.19
C THR A 52 -15.44 -6.31 -3.10
N GLU A 53 -14.15 -6.56 -2.93
CA GLU A 53 -13.62 -7.90 -2.67
C GLU A 53 -12.82 -7.91 -1.37
N SER A 54 -12.35 -9.07 -0.96
CA SER A 54 -11.51 -9.18 0.21
C SER A 54 -10.42 -10.23 0.03
N ILE A 55 -9.29 -9.99 0.67
CA ILE A 55 -8.22 -10.96 0.89
C ILE A 55 -8.21 -11.27 2.39
N VAL A 56 -8.10 -12.56 2.75
CA VAL A 56 -8.16 -13.01 4.14
C VAL A 56 -6.92 -13.86 4.43
N ASN A 57 -6.30 -13.62 5.59
CA ASN A 57 -5.21 -14.43 6.13
C ASN A 57 -5.47 -14.70 7.61
N GLY A 58 -5.94 -15.90 7.94
CA GLY A 58 -6.39 -16.24 9.30
C GLY A 58 -7.54 -15.32 9.75
N ASN A 59 -7.31 -14.55 10.81
CA ASN A 59 -8.28 -13.57 11.34
C ASN A 59 -8.12 -12.16 10.75
N GLN A 60 -7.14 -11.95 9.86
CA GLN A 60 -6.88 -10.64 9.25
C GLN A 60 -7.62 -10.50 7.93
N LYS A 61 -8.07 -9.28 7.61
CA LYS A 61 -8.85 -8.99 6.40
C LYS A 61 -8.42 -7.70 5.73
N ILE A 62 -8.20 -7.78 4.42
CA ILE A 62 -8.03 -6.63 3.54
C ILE A 62 -9.30 -6.49 2.72
N THR A 63 -9.92 -5.31 2.73
CA THR A 63 -11.04 -5.00 1.84
C THR A 63 -10.52 -4.24 0.63
N ILE A 64 -10.81 -4.71 -0.58
CA ILE A 64 -10.43 -4.04 -1.82
C ILE A 64 -11.66 -3.37 -2.42
N ARG A 65 -11.54 -2.08 -2.74
CA ARG A 65 -12.57 -1.32 -3.46
C ARG A 65 -12.00 -0.91 -4.81
N TYR A 66 -12.57 -1.44 -5.88
CA TYR A 66 -12.13 -1.12 -7.24
C TYR A 66 -12.78 0.16 -7.76
N ALA A 67 -12.08 0.86 -8.64
CA ALA A 67 -12.67 1.91 -9.47
C ALA A 67 -13.76 1.30 -10.36
N SER A 68 -14.87 2.02 -10.54
CA SER A 68 -15.97 1.63 -11.43
C SER A 68 -15.53 1.42 -12.89
N GLU A 69 -14.44 2.07 -13.27
CA GLU A 69 -13.85 2.07 -14.60
C GLU A 69 -13.17 0.74 -14.96
N LEU A 70 -12.79 -0.07 -13.96
CA LEU A 70 -12.12 -1.34 -14.20
C LEU A 70 -13.14 -2.44 -14.51
N ASN A 71 -12.96 -3.10 -15.66
CA ASN A 71 -13.79 -4.26 -16.01
C ASN A 71 -13.40 -5.51 -15.18
N SER A 72 -14.17 -6.60 -15.31
CA SER A 72 -13.96 -7.81 -14.50
C SER A 72 -12.59 -8.47 -14.69
N PHE A 73 -12.01 -8.41 -15.89
CA PHE A 73 -10.68 -8.97 -16.16
C PHE A 73 -9.58 -8.12 -15.51
N GLU A 74 -9.69 -6.80 -15.61
CA GLU A 74 -8.78 -5.84 -14.98
C GLU A 74 -8.84 -5.91 -13.46
N GLN A 75 -10.03 -6.09 -12.88
CA GLN A 75 -10.20 -6.33 -11.45
C GLN A 75 -9.50 -7.62 -11.00
N GLN A 76 -9.60 -8.72 -11.77
CA GLN A 76 -8.90 -9.97 -11.45
C GLN A 76 -7.38 -9.80 -11.50
N LYS A 77 -6.85 -9.10 -12.52
CA LYS A 77 -5.42 -8.76 -12.61
C LYS A 77 -4.97 -7.90 -11.44
N THR A 78 -5.74 -6.86 -11.10
CA THR A 78 -5.52 -5.99 -9.94
C THR A 78 -5.50 -6.80 -8.65
N LYS A 79 -6.47 -7.69 -8.43
CA LYS A 79 -6.54 -8.54 -7.25
C LYS A 79 -5.32 -9.42 -7.12
N LYS A 80 -4.90 -10.08 -8.21
CA LYS A 80 -3.72 -10.95 -8.23
C LYS A 80 -2.46 -10.16 -7.86
N TRP A 81 -2.28 -8.97 -8.43
CA TRP A 81 -1.20 -8.07 -8.07
C TRP A 81 -1.22 -7.70 -6.58
N LEU A 82 -2.37 -7.25 -6.06
CA LEU A 82 -2.51 -6.91 -4.63
C LEU A 82 -2.30 -8.11 -3.72
N GLN A 83 -2.73 -9.32 -4.12
CA GLN A 83 -2.45 -10.56 -3.40
C GLN A 83 -0.93 -10.81 -3.32
N ASN A 84 -0.23 -10.79 -4.46
CA ASN A 84 1.22 -11.00 -4.51
C ASN A 84 1.98 -10.01 -3.59
N VAL A 85 1.59 -8.74 -3.60
CA VAL A 85 2.22 -7.72 -2.76
C VAL A 85 1.87 -7.93 -1.29
N THR A 86 0.61 -8.20 -0.95
CA THR A 86 0.18 -8.39 0.45
C THR A 86 0.70 -9.70 1.04
N ASP A 87 0.95 -10.73 0.22
CA ASP A 87 1.65 -11.95 0.64
C ASP A 87 3.11 -11.65 0.99
N SER A 88 3.77 -10.72 0.30
CA SER A 88 5.15 -10.33 0.66
C SER A 88 5.24 -9.74 2.07
N LEU A 89 4.20 -9.04 2.57
CA LEU A 89 4.17 -8.52 3.94
C LEU A 89 4.23 -9.65 4.98
N LEU A 90 3.71 -10.83 4.65
CA LEU A 90 3.77 -12.01 5.52
C LEU A 90 5.22 -12.49 5.70
N MET A 91 6.14 -12.15 4.80
CA MET A 91 7.57 -12.47 4.93
C MET A 91 8.29 -11.64 6.01
N ILE A 92 7.63 -10.65 6.62
CA ILE A 92 8.19 -9.89 7.75
C ILE A 92 8.03 -10.69 9.04
N TYR A 93 6.79 -11.04 9.41
CA TYR A 93 6.49 -11.75 10.67
C TYR A 93 5.23 -12.64 10.60
N GLN A 94 4.90 -13.15 9.41
CA GLN A 94 3.79 -14.06 9.10
C GLN A 94 2.39 -13.51 9.36
N LYS A 95 2.27 -12.18 9.53
CA LYS A 95 1.01 -11.47 9.68
C LYS A 95 1.08 -10.16 8.91
N TRP A 96 -0.07 -9.64 8.50
CA TRP A 96 -0.15 -8.27 8.00
C TRP A 96 0.03 -7.25 9.12
N PRO A 97 0.45 -6.01 8.78
CA PRO A 97 0.66 -4.92 9.74
C PRO A 97 -0.57 -4.50 10.52
N LYS A 98 -1.75 -4.70 9.96
CA LYS A 98 -3.03 -4.40 10.59
C LYS A 98 -3.96 -5.59 10.45
N ASP A 99 -4.76 -5.83 11.49
CA ASP A 99 -5.78 -6.89 11.44
C ASP A 99 -6.87 -6.60 10.41
N LYS A 100 -7.19 -5.32 10.20
CA LYS A 100 -8.14 -4.87 9.19
C LYS A 100 -7.65 -3.57 8.56
N PHE A 101 -7.63 -3.51 7.23
CA PHE A 101 -7.39 -2.28 6.48
C PHE A 101 -8.04 -2.36 5.09
N GLU A 102 -8.17 -1.22 4.42
CA GLU A 102 -8.74 -1.15 3.07
C GLU A 102 -7.70 -0.75 2.03
N ILE A 103 -7.85 -1.27 0.81
CA ILE A 103 -7.12 -0.82 -0.37
C ILE A 103 -8.15 -0.28 -1.36
N ASN A 104 -8.06 1.01 -1.66
CA ASN A 104 -8.89 1.68 -2.66
C ASN A 104 -8.09 1.83 -3.95
N VAL A 105 -8.57 1.23 -5.03
CA VAL A 105 -7.95 1.37 -6.35
C VAL A 105 -8.73 2.43 -7.13
N ARG A 106 -8.03 3.45 -7.61
CA ARG A 106 -8.57 4.54 -8.43
C ARG A 106 -7.87 4.56 -9.77
N VAL A 107 -8.57 4.91 -10.84
CA VAL A 107 -7.98 5.09 -12.16
C VAL A 107 -7.58 6.55 -12.35
N THR A 108 -6.43 6.80 -12.97
CA THR A 108 -6.01 8.14 -13.36
C THR A 108 -5.19 8.13 -14.65
N ALA A 109 -5.37 9.19 -15.46
CA ALA A 109 -4.49 9.50 -16.60
C ALA A 109 -3.43 10.57 -16.25
N ARG A 110 -3.38 11.04 -14.99
CA ARG A 110 -2.43 12.07 -14.53
C ARG A 110 -1.19 11.44 -13.93
N GLY A 111 -0.08 12.18 -13.95
CA GLY A 111 1.19 11.72 -13.39
C GLY A 111 2.00 10.85 -14.36
N ARG A 112 3.09 10.27 -13.87
CA ARG A 112 4.00 9.42 -14.66
C ARG A 112 4.07 8.03 -14.05
N GLY A 113 4.12 7.00 -14.90
CA GLY A 113 4.23 5.60 -14.49
C GLY A 113 2.89 4.89 -14.32
N PRO A 114 2.93 3.57 -14.10
CA PRO A 114 1.75 2.71 -14.01
C PRO A 114 0.98 2.88 -12.70
N VAL A 115 1.64 3.23 -11.59
CA VAL A 115 1.01 3.63 -10.32
C VAL A 115 1.57 5.00 -9.92
N PRO A 116 1.09 6.10 -10.51
CA PRO A 116 1.75 7.40 -10.40
C PRO A 116 1.82 7.98 -8.98
N TRP A 117 0.92 7.58 -8.07
CA TRP A 117 1.05 7.83 -6.64
C TRP A 117 0.12 6.92 -5.82
N GLY A 118 0.43 6.79 -4.54
CA GLY A 118 -0.48 6.30 -3.52
C GLY A 118 -0.53 7.22 -2.31
N GLN A 119 -1.39 6.90 -1.36
CA GLN A 119 -1.47 7.58 -0.07
C GLN A 119 -2.08 6.68 1.00
N VAL A 120 -1.71 6.95 2.25
CA VAL A 120 -2.30 6.31 3.43
C VAL A 120 -3.18 7.30 4.19
N GLU A 121 -4.42 6.91 4.41
CA GLU A 121 -5.39 7.61 5.25
C GLU A 121 -5.56 6.83 6.55
N ARG A 122 -5.37 7.51 7.69
CA ARG A 122 -5.39 6.91 9.03
C ARG A 122 -6.60 7.45 9.79
N ASP A 123 -7.75 6.84 9.55
CA ASP A 123 -8.99 7.09 10.28
C ASP A 123 -9.28 5.89 11.23
N ASN A 124 -10.55 5.63 11.55
CA ASN A 124 -10.98 4.43 12.29
C ASN A 124 -10.54 3.10 11.65
N THR A 125 -10.23 3.09 10.36
CA THR A 125 -9.63 1.96 9.65
C THR A 125 -8.62 2.53 8.67
N ASP A 126 -7.38 2.02 8.71
CA ASP A 126 -6.34 2.44 7.78
C ASP A 126 -6.78 2.13 6.34
N LYS A 127 -6.67 3.12 5.45
CA LYS A 127 -6.97 2.97 4.01
C LYS A 127 -5.75 3.33 3.19
N VAL A 128 -5.40 2.49 2.24
CA VAL A 128 -4.37 2.75 1.25
C VAL A 128 -5.04 3.01 -0.09
N THR A 129 -4.97 4.25 -0.57
CA THR A 129 -5.54 4.62 -1.86
C THR A 129 -4.43 4.62 -2.91
N LEU A 130 -4.56 3.75 -3.91
CA LEU A 130 -3.64 3.62 -5.05
C LEU A 130 -4.29 4.22 -6.29
N TYR A 131 -3.56 5.08 -6.99
CA TYR A 131 -3.98 5.58 -8.29
C TYR A 131 -3.19 4.84 -9.35
N ILE A 132 -3.89 4.07 -10.20
CA ILE A 132 -3.30 3.30 -11.28
C ILE A 132 -3.61 3.94 -12.63
N ASN A 133 -2.71 3.76 -13.59
CA ASN A 133 -2.90 4.15 -14.97
C ASN A 133 -2.91 2.89 -15.87
N PRO A 134 -4.10 2.36 -16.23
CA PRO A 134 -4.23 1.18 -17.08
C PRO A 134 -3.59 1.31 -18.47
N ASP A 135 -3.32 2.53 -18.96
CA ASP A 135 -2.70 2.75 -20.27
C ASP A 135 -1.27 2.19 -20.36
N TYR A 136 -0.61 1.98 -19.21
CA TYR A 136 0.71 1.32 -19.15
C TYR A 136 0.62 -0.21 -19.22
N GLY A 137 -0.58 -0.78 -19.16
CA GLY A 137 -0.81 -2.22 -19.08
C GLY A 137 -0.66 -2.78 -17.65
N PHE A 138 -1.39 -3.87 -17.39
CA PHE A 138 -1.43 -4.49 -16.06
C PHE A 138 -0.13 -5.19 -15.65
N ASP A 139 0.70 -5.61 -16.61
CA ASP A 139 2.00 -6.19 -16.29
C ASP A 139 2.95 -5.10 -15.74
N ALA A 140 2.91 -3.88 -16.30
CA ALA A 140 3.66 -2.73 -15.77
C ALA A 140 3.15 -2.29 -14.38
N ILE A 141 1.84 -2.34 -14.14
CA ILE A 141 1.25 -2.10 -12.81
C ILE A 141 1.73 -3.19 -11.84
N GLU A 142 1.77 -4.45 -12.27
CA GLU A 142 2.20 -5.55 -11.42
C GLU A 142 3.66 -5.41 -10.97
N ASP A 143 4.52 -4.89 -11.85
CA ASP A 143 5.95 -4.65 -11.60
C ASP A 143 6.24 -3.36 -10.80
N ASP A 144 5.23 -2.53 -10.55
CA ASP A 144 5.40 -1.25 -9.87
C ASP A 144 5.71 -1.40 -8.36
N TRP A 145 6.53 -0.48 -7.85
CA TRP A 145 7.02 -0.49 -6.46
C TRP A 145 6.11 0.25 -5.47
N THR A 146 5.23 1.14 -5.95
CA THR A 146 4.48 2.13 -5.14
C THR A 146 3.65 1.44 -4.08
N VAL A 147 2.95 0.35 -4.42
CA VAL A 147 2.13 -0.39 -3.46
C VAL A 147 2.95 -1.00 -2.32
N TYR A 148 4.20 -1.40 -2.56
CA TYR A 148 5.09 -1.89 -1.49
C TYR A 148 5.45 -0.77 -0.52
N HIS A 149 5.69 0.44 -1.03
CA HIS A 149 5.95 1.63 -0.20
C HIS A 149 4.73 1.96 0.66
N GLU A 150 3.56 2.11 0.02
CA GLU A 150 2.34 2.52 0.72
C GLU A 150 1.91 1.53 1.80
N LEU A 151 1.95 0.23 1.51
CA LEU A 151 1.62 -0.80 2.49
C LEU A 151 2.64 -0.88 3.63
N SER A 152 3.92 -0.55 3.36
CA SER A 152 4.96 -0.52 4.38
C SER A 152 4.77 0.59 5.41
N HIS A 153 4.05 1.67 5.09
CA HIS A 153 3.67 2.66 6.11
C HIS A 153 2.81 2.06 7.24
N LEU A 154 2.03 1.00 6.96
CA LEU A 154 1.17 0.36 7.96
C LEU A 154 1.96 -0.39 9.05
N LEU A 155 3.26 -0.64 8.84
CA LEU A 155 4.16 -1.23 9.84
C LEU A 155 4.37 -0.33 11.06
N LEU A 156 4.06 0.97 10.95
CA LEU A 156 4.07 1.90 12.07
C LEU A 156 2.65 2.33 12.44
N PRO A 157 2.36 2.45 13.75
CA PRO A 157 1.16 3.10 14.22
C PRO A 157 1.38 4.63 14.29
N TYR A 158 1.87 5.21 13.19
CA TYR A 158 2.23 6.62 13.10
C TYR A 158 1.00 7.49 12.91
N ARG A 159 0.90 8.58 13.67
CA ARG A 159 -0.23 9.53 13.64
C ARG A 159 -0.36 10.40 12.37
N GLY A 160 0.56 10.26 11.42
CA GLY A 160 0.50 10.96 10.12
C GLY A 160 1.14 12.34 10.06
N TYR A 161 1.68 12.90 11.15
CA TYR A 161 2.33 14.22 11.14
C TYR A 161 3.49 14.37 12.13
N GLY A 162 4.45 15.22 11.76
CA GLY A 162 5.67 15.52 12.52
C GLY A 162 6.74 14.44 12.40
N ASP A 163 7.93 14.83 11.95
CA ASP A 163 9.05 13.93 11.68
C ASP A 163 8.72 12.85 10.61
N LEU A 164 8.02 13.25 9.54
CA LEU A 164 7.61 12.41 8.39
C LEU A 164 8.72 11.51 7.83
N TRP A 165 9.98 11.95 7.89
CA TRP A 165 11.17 11.21 7.47
C TRP A 165 11.29 9.82 8.10
N ILE A 166 10.71 9.61 9.29
CA ILE A 166 10.64 8.29 9.92
C ILE A 166 9.68 7.34 9.20
N SER A 167 8.49 7.83 8.86
CA SER A 167 7.46 7.04 8.16
C SER A 167 7.87 6.79 6.71
N GLU A 168 8.31 7.84 5.99
CA GLU A 168 8.80 7.73 4.62
C GLU A 168 10.04 6.84 4.52
N GLY A 169 10.97 7.00 5.45
CA GLY A 169 12.17 6.17 5.53
C GLY A 169 11.87 4.70 5.76
N LEU A 170 10.91 4.39 6.65
CA LEU A 170 10.55 2.99 6.90
C LEU A 170 9.91 2.39 5.64
N ALA A 171 8.98 3.13 5.03
CA ALA A 171 8.29 2.69 3.83
C ALA A 171 9.27 2.42 2.68
N SER A 172 10.22 3.32 2.42
CA SER A 172 11.25 3.10 1.39
C SER A 172 12.21 1.97 1.72
N TYR A 173 12.52 1.74 3.01
CA TYR A 173 13.38 0.62 3.42
C TYR A 173 12.67 -0.72 3.21
N TYR A 174 11.46 -0.86 3.75
CA TYR A 174 10.68 -2.09 3.63
C TYR A 174 10.16 -2.33 2.23
N GLN A 175 9.90 -1.30 1.41
CA GLN A 175 9.64 -1.45 -0.02
C GLN A 175 10.75 -2.27 -0.70
N ASN A 176 12.03 -1.95 -0.43
CA ASN A 176 13.14 -2.67 -1.03
C ASN A 176 13.29 -4.08 -0.44
N ILE A 177 13.11 -4.23 0.88
CA ILE A 177 13.16 -5.55 1.54
C ILE A 177 12.08 -6.49 0.99
N LEU A 178 10.84 -6.00 0.86
CA LEU A 178 9.71 -6.81 0.42
C LEU A 178 9.87 -7.24 -1.04
N GLN A 179 10.28 -6.32 -1.92
CA GLN A 179 10.60 -6.69 -3.31
C GLN A 179 11.77 -7.68 -3.40
N ALA A 180 12.78 -7.55 -2.53
CA ALA A 180 13.88 -8.52 -2.48
C ALA A 180 13.41 -9.90 -2.01
N ARG A 181 12.69 -9.98 -0.90
CA ARG A 181 12.22 -11.24 -0.32
C ARG A 181 11.15 -11.94 -1.18
N SER A 182 10.37 -11.19 -1.95
CA SER A 182 9.43 -11.75 -2.94
C SER A 182 10.09 -12.13 -4.26
N GLY A 183 11.42 -12.01 -4.37
CA GLY A 183 12.18 -12.42 -5.55
C GLY A 183 12.18 -11.41 -6.71
N ARG A 184 11.62 -10.22 -6.53
CA ARG A 184 11.62 -9.16 -7.56
C ARG A 184 12.94 -8.42 -7.67
N LEU A 185 13.69 -8.33 -6.57
CA LEU A 185 15.05 -7.84 -6.57
C LEU A 185 15.99 -8.98 -6.17
N ASN A 186 17.01 -9.24 -6.99
CA ASN A 186 18.15 -10.00 -6.51
C ASN A 186 18.99 -9.16 -5.53
N GLU A 187 19.91 -9.80 -4.82
CA GLU A 187 20.72 -9.14 -3.78
C GLU A 187 21.51 -7.93 -4.30
N LYS A 188 22.04 -8.01 -5.53
CA LYS A 188 22.78 -6.89 -6.15
C LYS A 188 21.87 -5.71 -6.43
N GLN A 189 20.67 -5.95 -6.99
CA GLN A 189 19.68 -4.91 -7.24
C GLN A 189 19.18 -4.26 -5.95
N PHE A 190 18.96 -5.06 -4.90
CA PHE A 190 18.58 -4.56 -3.58
C PHE A 190 19.60 -3.57 -3.03
N TRP A 191 20.89 -3.96 -3.00
CA TRP A 191 21.93 -3.08 -2.48
C TRP A 191 22.22 -1.88 -3.40
N ASP A 192 22.14 -2.05 -4.72
CA ASP A 192 22.26 -0.91 -5.64
C ASP A 192 21.14 0.12 -5.44
N ASN A 193 19.89 -0.33 -5.23
CA ASN A 193 18.78 0.57 -4.94
C ASN A 193 19.02 1.37 -3.65
N ILE A 194 19.50 0.71 -2.59
CA ILE A 194 19.80 1.36 -1.31
C ILE A 194 20.95 2.38 -1.46
N ILE A 195 22.07 2.00 -2.06
CA ILE A 195 23.23 2.88 -2.22
C ILE A 195 22.92 4.03 -3.17
N SER A 196 22.30 3.77 -4.33
CA SER A 196 21.87 4.81 -5.26
C SER A 196 20.85 5.76 -4.63
N GLY A 197 20.02 5.26 -3.72
CA GLY A 197 19.15 6.06 -2.89
C GLY A 197 19.91 7.01 -1.97
N PHE A 198 20.90 6.48 -1.25
CA PHE A 198 21.78 7.29 -0.41
C PHE A 198 22.56 8.34 -1.20
N GLU A 199 23.03 8.04 -2.41
CA GLU A 199 23.62 9.02 -3.32
C GLU A 199 22.64 10.17 -3.62
N ARG A 200 21.41 9.86 -4.05
CA ARG A 200 20.36 10.87 -4.30
C ARG A 200 20.01 11.69 -3.06
N GLY A 201 19.94 11.05 -1.90
CA GLY A 201 19.67 11.72 -0.62
C GLY A 201 20.78 12.67 -0.21
N LYS A 202 22.04 12.25 -0.38
CA LYS A 202 23.23 13.08 -0.14
C LYS A 202 23.27 14.30 -1.07
N ASP A 203 22.92 14.12 -2.34
CA ASP A 203 23.02 15.16 -3.36
C ASP A 203 21.93 16.24 -3.22
N GLN A 204 20.83 15.95 -2.53
CA GLN A 204 19.84 16.96 -2.14
C GLN A 204 20.29 17.71 -0.87
N SER A 205 21.23 18.64 -1.05
CA SER A 205 21.81 19.44 0.02
C SER A 205 21.68 20.96 -0.20
N ARG A 206 20.60 21.40 -0.87
CA ARG A 206 20.35 22.81 -1.17
C ARG A 206 20.10 23.62 0.12
N TRP A 207 19.42 23.02 1.09
CA TRP A 207 19.06 23.62 2.38
C TRP A 207 19.90 23.00 3.50
N SER A 208 21.22 23.05 3.33
CA SER A 208 22.19 22.41 4.22
C SER A 208 22.44 23.11 5.56
N GLU A 209 21.66 24.14 5.84
CA GLU A 209 21.55 24.91 7.08
C GLU A 209 20.21 24.66 7.80
N VAL A 210 19.28 23.95 7.15
CA VAL A 210 17.97 23.62 7.69
C VAL A 210 17.98 22.17 8.21
N SER A 211 17.47 21.98 9.43
CA SER A 211 17.43 20.66 10.07
C SER A 211 16.55 19.67 9.31
N LEU A 212 16.87 18.37 9.40
CA LEU A 212 16.06 17.31 8.83
C LEU A 212 14.61 17.37 9.31
N SER A 213 14.34 17.63 10.60
CA SER A 213 12.96 17.80 11.09
C SER A 213 12.20 18.88 10.33
N THR A 214 12.81 20.05 10.16
CA THR A 214 12.15 21.19 9.54
C THR A 214 11.86 20.91 8.06
N ILE A 215 12.80 20.29 7.35
CA ILE A 215 12.61 19.90 5.95
C ILE A 215 11.53 18.84 5.83
N SER A 216 11.60 17.82 6.68
CA SER A 216 10.63 16.72 6.75
C SER A 216 9.21 17.23 6.96
N ASP A 217 9.00 18.19 7.85
CA ASP A 217 7.65 18.71 8.14
C ASP A 217 7.15 19.70 7.09
N ASN A 218 8.01 20.11 6.15
CA ASN A 218 7.72 21.13 5.15
C ASN A 218 8.19 20.69 3.74
N MET A 219 8.04 19.40 3.41
CA MET A 219 8.57 18.82 2.17
C MET A 219 8.12 19.55 0.90
N ARG A 220 6.86 20.02 0.86
CA ARG A 220 6.34 20.79 -0.29
C ARG A 220 7.11 22.10 -0.53
N ARG A 221 7.54 22.76 0.56
CA ARG A 221 8.30 24.01 0.51
C ARG A 221 9.74 23.77 0.07
N TYR A 222 10.43 22.84 0.74
CA TYR A 222 11.87 22.64 0.55
C TYR A 222 12.21 21.77 -0.66
N LYS A 223 11.30 20.86 -1.06
CA LYS A 223 11.45 19.93 -2.18
C LYS A 223 12.68 19.01 -2.10
N GLU A 224 13.23 18.79 -0.91
CA GLU A 224 14.30 17.82 -0.65
C GLU A 224 13.74 16.42 -0.30
N PHE A 225 12.85 15.90 -1.17
CA PHE A 225 12.19 14.61 -0.96
C PHE A 225 13.17 13.46 -0.77
N MET A 226 14.23 13.37 -1.59
CA MET A 226 15.22 12.30 -1.48
C MET A 226 16.03 12.41 -0.19
N ARG A 227 16.38 13.61 0.26
CA ARG A 227 17.04 13.77 1.56
C ARG A 227 16.17 13.24 2.69
N VAL A 228 14.87 13.54 2.67
CA VAL A 228 13.90 13.05 3.69
C VAL A 228 13.82 11.53 3.70
N HIS A 229 13.51 10.92 2.55
CA HIS A 229 13.32 9.47 2.45
C HIS A 229 14.61 8.72 2.78
N TRP A 230 15.72 9.10 2.16
CA TRP A 230 16.97 8.35 2.28
C TRP A 230 17.73 8.61 3.58
N SER A 231 17.53 9.75 4.26
CA SER A 231 17.94 9.89 5.66
C SER A 231 17.18 8.93 6.57
N GLY A 232 15.88 8.73 6.30
CA GLY A 232 15.06 7.76 7.01
C GLY A 232 15.46 6.31 6.74
N VAL A 233 15.73 5.94 5.48
CA VAL A 233 16.26 4.60 5.15
C VAL A 233 17.59 4.36 5.85
N LEU A 234 18.49 5.35 5.87
CA LEU A 234 19.77 5.24 6.56
C LEU A 234 19.58 5.01 8.06
N PHE A 235 18.66 5.75 8.69
CA PHE A 235 18.31 5.56 10.09
C PHE A 235 17.82 4.13 10.38
N TRP A 236 16.87 3.62 9.59
CA TRP A 236 16.31 2.29 9.80
C TRP A 236 17.33 1.17 9.54
N LEU A 237 18.15 1.31 8.49
CA LEU A 237 19.24 0.37 8.23
C LEU A 237 20.27 0.37 9.37
N GLN A 238 20.70 1.53 9.86
CA GLN A 238 21.60 1.63 11.00
C GLN A 238 20.99 0.98 12.26
N ALA A 239 19.70 1.20 12.50
CA ALA A 239 19.00 0.63 13.65
C ALA A 239 18.86 -0.89 13.55
N ASP A 240 18.48 -1.45 12.38
CA ASP A 240 18.38 -2.89 12.19
C ASP A 240 19.75 -3.57 12.34
N VAL A 241 20.79 -3.02 11.69
CA VAL A 241 22.17 -3.51 11.84
C VAL A 241 22.60 -3.47 13.30
N LYS A 242 22.41 -2.32 13.99
CA LYS A 242 22.79 -2.19 15.40
C LYS A 242 22.04 -3.18 16.29
N LEU A 243 20.73 -3.35 16.09
CA LEU A 243 19.90 -4.28 16.85
C LEU A 243 20.39 -5.72 16.66
N ARG A 244 20.67 -6.12 15.42
CA ARG A 244 21.22 -7.45 15.10
C ARG A 244 22.60 -7.64 15.74
N THR A 245 23.49 -6.65 15.66
CA THR A 245 24.82 -6.73 16.28
C THR A 245 24.73 -6.91 17.80
N VAL A 246 24.01 -6.03 18.51
CA VAL A 246 23.97 -6.07 19.99
C VAL A 246 23.20 -7.26 20.53
N SER A 247 22.23 -7.77 19.76
CA SER A 247 21.47 -8.97 20.13
C SER A 247 22.07 -10.27 19.61
N GLN A 248 23.22 -10.23 18.92
CA GLN A 248 23.83 -11.38 18.25
C GLN A 248 22.82 -12.11 17.32
N ASN A 249 22.15 -11.34 16.47
CA ASN A 249 21.09 -11.78 15.55
C ASN A 249 19.84 -12.41 16.22
N ARG A 250 19.69 -12.34 17.56
CA ARG A 250 18.47 -12.81 18.23
C ARG A 250 17.26 -11.89 18.02
N GLN A 251 17.50 -10.61 17.71
CA GLN A 251 16.47 -9.65 17.34
C GLN A 251 16.83 -8.98 16.02
N SER A 252 15.80 -8.71 15.23
CA SER A 252 15.82 -7.90 14.01
C SER A 252 14.71 -6.85 14.03
N LEU A 253 14.77 -5.89 13.12
CA LEU A 253 13.69 -4.92 12.96
C LEU A 253 12.34 -5.63 12.68
N ASP A 254 12.34 -6.71 11.91
CA ASP A 254 11.13 -7.53 11.66
C ASP A 254 10.49 -8.03 12.97
N THR A 255 11.29 -8.67 13.83
CA THR A 255 10.80 -9.17 15.13
C THR A 255 10.35 -8.03 16.04
N LEU A 256 10.97 -6.86 15.92
CA LEU A 256 10.64 -5.71 16.74
C LEU A 256 9.37 -5.00 16.26
N LEU A 257 9.14 -4.93 14.94
CA LEU A 257 7.89 -4.44 14.35
C LEU A 257 6.73 -5.39 14.67
N GLN A 258 6.96 -6.71 14.74
CA GLN A 258 5.96 -7.65 15.22
C GLN A 258 5.54 -7.34 16.67
N LYS A 259 6.52 -7.10 17.56
CA LYS A 259 6.25 -6.69 18.95
C LYS A 259 5.49 -5.35 18.99
N LEU A 260 5.84 -4.40 18.12
CA LEU A 260 5.17 -3.10 18.03
C LEU A 260 3.71 -3.25 17.57
N LYS A 261 3.44 -4.10 16.57
CA LYS A 261 2.08 -4.45 16.16
C LYS A 261 1.27 -4.98 17.35
N ILE A 262 1.78 -6.00 18.04
CA ILE A 262 1.08 -6.65 19.16
C ILE A 262 0.76 -5.64 20.28
N CYS A 263 1.67 -4.73 20.59
CA CYS A 263 1.45 -3.80 21.68
C CYS A 263 0.52 -2.64 21.33
N CYS A 264 0.54 -2.20 20.07
CA CYS A 264 0.27 -0.79 19.78
C CYS A 264 -0.38 -0.53 18.41
N GLU A 265 -0.80 -1.53 17.64
CA GLU A 265 -1.34 -1.29 16.28
C GLU A 265 -2.58 -0.37 16.24
N ASN A 266 -3.34 -0.33 17.34
CA ASN A 266 -4.56 0.46 17.51
C ASN A 266 -4.31 1.79 18.26
N THR A 267 -3.06 2.23 18.40
CA THR A 267 -2.70 3.46 19.11
C THR A 267 -1.97 4.40 18.19
N GLU A 268 -2.51 5.60 17.93
CA GLU A 268 -1.78 6.60 17.16
C GLU A 268 -0.61 7.18 17.97
N MET A 269 0.59 7.15 17.38
CA MET A 269 1.82 7.57 18.04
C MET A 269 2.60 8.56 17.17
N SER A 270 3.23 9.55 17.81
CA SER A 270 4.26 10.37 17.18
C SER A 270 5.51 9.55 16.87
N ALA A 271 6.34 10.01 15.92
CA ALA A 271 7.61 9.37 15.62
C ALA A 271 8.48 9.17 16.88
N ARG A 272 8.58 10.19 17.74
CA ARG A 272 9.31 10.11 19.02
C ARG A 272 8.77 9.03 19.95
N GLU A 273 7.45 8.91 20.08
CA GLU A 273 6.83 7.88 20.92
C GLU A 273 7.10 6.48 20.38
N ILE A 274 7.06 6.30 19.05
CA ILE A 274 7.43 5.05 18.39
C ILE A 274 8.89 4.70 18.74
N MET A 275 9.84 5.64 18.58
CA MET A 275 11.24 5.38 18.90
C MET A 275 11.45 4.99 20.36
N SER A 276 10.80 5.68 21.29
CA SER A 276 10.82 5.35 22.72
C SER A 276 10.23 3.96 23.00
N LYS A 277 9.15 3.60 22.30
CA LYS A 277 8.53 2.27 22.41
C LYS A 277 9.43 1.17 21.87
N LEU A 278 10.11 1.39 20.73
CA LEU A 278 11.05 0.44 20.15
C LEU A 278 12.26 0.19 21.07
N ASP A 279 12.80 1.23 21.72
CA ASP A 279 13.84 1.06 22.74
C ASP A 279 13.35 0.17 23.91
N LYS A 280 12.13 0.42 24.40
CA LYS A 280 11.52 -0.39 25.47
C LYS A 280 11.31 -1.85 25.05
N LEU A 281 10.78 -2.10 23.84
CA LEU A 281 10.47 -3.44 23.34
C LEU A 281 11.72 -4.27 22.99
N SER A 282 12.79 -3.58 22.57
CA SER A 282 14.06 -4.22 22.23
C SER A 282 14.94 -4.49 23.46
N GLY A 283 14.80 -3.66 24.50
CA GLY A 283 15.67 -3.66 25.68
C GLY A 283 16.98 -2.88 25.48
N TYR A 284 17.15 -2.20 24.35
CA TYR A 284 18.36 -1.44 24.00
C TYR A 284 18.02 0.04 23.74
N LYS A 285 18.98 0.94 24.00
CA LYS A 285 18.85 2.37 23.68
C LYS A 285 19.44 2.67 22.30
N ILE A 286 18.72 2.34 21.24
CA ILE A 286 19.18 2.46 19.85
C ILE A 286 18.41 3.58 19.13
N PHE A 287 17.09 3.57 19.23
CA PHE A 287 16.17 4.31 18.39
C PHE A 287 16.05 5.77 18.83
N LEU A 288 15.69 6.06 20.08
CA LEU A 288 15.40 7.44 20.50
C LEU A 288 16.65 8.34 20.46
N THR A 289 17.81 7.81 20.85
CA THR A 289 19.08 8.55 20.78
C THR A 289 19.46 8.85 19.32
N SER A 290 19.40 7.86 18.44
CA SER A 290 19.71 8.04 17.01
C SER A 290 18.71 8.98 16.34
N PHE A 291 17.43 8.87 16.68
CA PHE A 291 16.36 9.75 16.19
C PHE A 291 16.65 11.22 16.51
N ASN A 292 17.01 11.52 17.76
CA ASN A 292 17.36 12.88 18.16
C ASN A 292 18.58 13.44 17.40
N LYS A 293 19.54 12.57 17.06
CA LYS A 293 20.72 12.95 16.27
C LYS A 293 20.35 13.26 14.82
N PHE A 294 19.63 12.35 14.15
CA PHE A 294 19.19 12.53 12.75
C PHE A 294 18.29 13.74 12.60
N ARG A 295 17.34 13.94 13.52
CA ARG A 295 16.41 15.07 13.50
C ARG A 295 17.12 16.42 13.41
N LYS A 296 18.27 16.53 14.10
CA LYS A 296 19.09 17.75 14.16
C LYS A 296 20.12 17.85 13.02
N SER A 297 20.23 16.86 12.14
CA SER A 297 21.23 16.89 11.07
C SER A 297 20.84 17.89 9.99
N TYR A 298 21.83 18.64 9.52
CA TYR A 298 21.65 19.62 8.44
C TYR A 298 21.97 19.05 7.05
N LYS A 299 22.58 17.87 6.99
CA LYS A 299 22.81 17.07 5.79
C LYS A 299 22.48 15.61 6.10
N MET A 300 22.36 14.78 5.07
CA MET A 300 22.27 13.33 5.28
C MET A 300 23.57 12.85 5.96
N PRO A 301 23.51 12.10 7.07
CA PRO A 301 24.70 11.53 7.69
C PRO A 301 25.48 10.62 6.73
N ASP A 302 26.79 10.49 6.94
CA ASP A 302 27.63 9.63 6.10
C ASP A 302 27.24 8.16 6.27
N TYR A 303 26.92 7.52 5.16
CA TYR A 303 26.48 6.13 5.07
C TYR A 303 27.61 5.17 4.67
N MET A 304 28.73 5.68 4.14
CA MET A 304 29.83 4.87 3.63
C MET A 304 30.43 3.92 4.68
N PRO A 305 30.63 4.33 5.95
CA PRO A 305 31.13 3.42 6.98
C PRO A 305 30.20 2.22 7.23
N LEU A 306 28.89 2.44 7.20
CA LEU A 306 27.89 1.38 7.38
C LEU A 306 27.92 0.39 6.22
N ILE A 307 27.91 0.90 4.98
CA ILE A 307 27.94 0.10 3.77
C ILE A 307 29.21 -0.76 3.70
N LYS A 308 30.38 -0.18 4.02
CA LYS A 308 31.64 -0.90 4.12
C LYS A 308 31.61 -2.01 5.18
N HIS A 309 31.03 -1.72 6.35
CA HIS A 309 30.93 -2.68 7.45
C HIS A 309 30.01 -3.87 7.11
N LEU A 310 28.98 -3.64 6.29
CA LEU A 310 28.11 -4.68 5.73
C LEU A 310 28.78 -5.49 4.60
N GLY A 311 30.01 -5.13 4.21
CA GLY A 311 30.72 -5.81 3.13
C GLY A 311 30.15 -5.51 1.75
N VAL A 312 29.43 -4.41 1.57
CA VAL A 312 28.88 -4.02 0.26
C VAL A 312 29.71 -2.88 -0.30
N GLN A 313 30.08 -2.95 -1.57
CA GLN A 313 30.80 -1.88 -2.27
C GLN A 313 30.16 -1.65 -3.63
N LYS A 314 30.15 -0.39 -4.09
CA LYS A 314 29.66 -0.01 -5.42
C LYS A 314 30.82 0.55 -6.24
N ASN A 315 31.29 -0.23 -7.22
CA ASN A 315 32.36 0.13 -8.13
C ASN A 315 31.78 0.30 -9.54
N ASN A 316 31.86 1.50 -10.13
CA ASN A 316 31.38 1.77 -11.50
C ASN A 316 29.98 1.20 -11.81
N LYS A 317 29.03 1.34 -10.86
CA LYS A 317 27.64 0.82 -10.90
C LYS A 317 27.49 -0.69 -10.68
N LEU A 318 28.56 -1.42 -10.38
CA LEU A 318 28.50 -2.83 -9.99
C LEU A 318 28.57 -2.96 -8.48
N ILE A 319 27.69 -3.81 -7.93
CA ILE A 319 27.73 -4.19 -6.52
C ILE A 319 28.68 -5.38 -6.36
N GLU A 320 29.68 -5.17 -5.52
CA GLU A 320 30.63 -6.18 -5.07
C GLU A 320 30.39 -6.48 -3.59
N LYS A 321 30.52 -7.76 -3.22
CA LYS A 321 30.37 -8.22 -1.85
C LYS A 321 31.69 -8.74 -1.30
N ASN A 322 32.02 -8.29 -0.11
CA ASN A 322 33.04 -8.87 0.75
C ASN A 322 32.36 -9.76 1.80
N GLU A 323 32.26 -11.05 1.52
CA GLU A 323 31.66 -12.04 2.43
C GLU A 323 32.46 -12.22 3.74
N GLN A 324 33.68 -11.68 3.82
CA GLN A 324 34.53 -11.71 5.02
C GLN A 324 34.38 -10.45 5.88
N ALA A 325 33.51 -9.49 5.49
CA ALA A 325 33.27 -8.31 6.30
C ALA A 325 32.55 -8.66 7.61
N GLU A 326 32.84 -7.88 8.66
CA GLU A 326 32.36 -8.13 10.04
C GLU A 326 30.83 -8.32 10.12
N SER A 327 30.06 -7.59 9.30
CA SER A 327 28.60 -7.68 9.26
C SER A 327 28.04 -8.24 7.94
N ALA A 328 28.82 -9.03 7.18
CA ALA A 328 28.34 -9.65 5.94
C ALA A 328 27.13 -10.59 6.17
N ASP A 329 27.12 -11.37 7.26
CA ASP A 329 25.98 -12.21 7.66
C ASP A 329 24.72 -11.36 7.97
N ILE A 330 24.90 -10.20 8.60
CA ILE A 330 23.80 -9.27 8.85
C ILE A 330 23.23 -8.74 7.54
N ALA A 331 24.08 -8.35 6.59
CA ALA A 331 23.66 -7.89 5.26
C ALA A 331 22.81 -8.96 4.55
N LYS A 332 23.28 -10.22 4.58
CA LYS A 332 22.55 -11.37 4.02
C LYS A 332 21.20 -11.56 4.70
N LYS A 333 21.13 -11.50 6.03
CA LYS A 333 19.88 -11.67 6.81
C LYS A 333 18.87 -10.54 6.62
N ILE A 334 19.33 -9.32 6.34
CA ILE A 334 18.44 -8.22 5.94
C ILE A 334 17.74 -8.58 4.63
N PHE A 335 18.53 -9.01 3.64
CA PHE A 335 18.06 -9.41 2.31
C PHE A 335 17.12 -10.62 2.36
N THR A 336 17.52 -11.73 2.99
CA THR A 336 16.74 -12.98 3.01
C THR A 336 15.63 -13.00 4.07
N GLY A 337 15.71 -12.13 5.07
CA GLY A 337 14.96 -12.30 6.31
C GLY A 337 15.60 -13.37 7.22
N ASN A 338 14.98 -13.59 8.38
CA ASN A 338 15.51 -14.51 9.40
C ASN A 338 15.32 -16.01 9.06
N GLY A 339 14.85 -16.35 7.86
CA GLY A 339 14.60 -17.73 7.45
C GLY A 339 13.39 -18.32 8.18
N VAL A 340 12.20 -18.15 7.61
CA VAL A 340 11.11 -19.11 7.80
C VAL A 340 10.62 -19.45 6.40
N HIS A 341 11.25 -20.45 5.79
CA HIS A 341 10.64 -21.19 4.70
C HIS A 341 9.86 -22.36 5.30
#